data_AF-A0A7Y2G7J2-F1
#
_entry.id   AF-A0A7Y2G7J2-F1
#
_cell.length_a   1.000
_cell.length_b   1.000
_cell.length_c   1.000
_cell.angle_alpha   90.00
_cell.angle_beta   90.00
_cell.angle_gamma   90.00
#
_symmetry.space_group_name_H-M   'P 1'
#
loop_
_entity.id
_entity.type
_entity.pdbx_description
1 polymer ?
#
loop_
_entity_poly.entity_id
_entity_poly.type
_entity_poly.pdbx_seq_one_letter_code
_entity_poly.pdbx_strand_id
1 'polypeptide(L)'
;VFQRLVTERVEADPNINLLREELRTVPDEGPVIVASGPLTSESLVGSLTSLLAMDTLYFYDATAPIIAAESIDRDIVFRANRRDGEAEGDYLNCPFTEDEYNRFVDAILAADRYPLHEFETGKFFESCMPIDELADRGRKTLAFGPMRPVGLIDPRTGRRP
;
A
#
# COMPACT_ATOMS: atom_id res chain seq x y z
N VAL A 1 -3.28 -10.26 -27.98
CA VAL A 1 -2.35 -9.68 -28.99
C VAL A 1 -1.02 -9.28 -28.37
N PHE A 2 -1.00 -8.44 -27.32
CA PHE A 2 0.22 -8.00 -26.63
C PHE A 2 1.17 -9.13 -26.21
N GLN A 3 0.72 -10.06 -25.35
CA GLN A 3 1.56 -11.14 -24.83
C GLN A 3 2.23 -11.98 -25.93
N ARG A 4 1.46 -12.34 -26.96
CA ARG A 4 1.96 -13.12 -28.11
C ARG A 4 3.11 -12.43 -28.84
N LEU A 5 2.98 -11.13 -29.11
CA LEU A 5 4.01 -10.36 -29.82
C LEU A 5 5.31 -10.26 -29.00
N VAL A 6 5.20 -10.14 -27.67
CA VAL A 6 6.37 -10.14 -26.78
C VAL A 6 7.05 -11.51 -26.80
N THR A 7 6.29 -12.59 -26.68
CA THR A 7 6.83 -13.96 -26.72
C THR A 7 7.55 -14.25 -28.04
N GLU A 8 6.91 -13.97 -29.18
CA GLU A 8 7.50 -14.20 -30.51
C GLU A 8 8.82 -13.44 -30.69
N ARG A 9 8.92 -12.22 -30.14
CA ARG A 9 10.15 -11.43 -30.22
C ARG A 9 11.28 -12.00 -29.36
N VAL A 10 10.96 -12.48 -28.15
CA VAL A 10 11.95 -13.09 -27.25
C VAL A 10 12.47 -14.41 -27.82
N GLU A 11 11.59 -15.24 -28.38
CA GLU A 11 11.96 -16.55 -28.95
C GLU A 11 12.83 -16.43 -30.22
N ALA A 12 12.69 -15.33 -30.96
CA ALA A 12 13.43 -15.11 -32.21
C ALA A 12 14.78 -14.38 -32.04
N ASP A 13 15.10 -13.86 -30.85
CA ASP A 13 16.34 -13.10 -30.63
C ASP A 13 17.54 -14.03 -30.42
N PRO A 14 18.59 -13.96 -31.26
CA PRO A 14 19.75 -14.85 -31.15
C PRO A 14 20.62 -14.60 -29.91
N ASN A 15 20.44 -13.47 -29.20
CA ASN A 15 21.15 -13.17 -27.95
C ASN A 15 20.40 -13.68 -26.71
N ILE A 16 19.20 -14.24 -26.87
CA ILE A 16 18.40 -14.76 -25.78
C ILE A 16 18.35 -16.28 -25.87
N ASN A 17 18.86 -16.95 -24.85
CA ASN A 17 18.61 -18.37 -24.64
C ASN A 17 17.41 -18.55 -23.71
N LEU A 18 16.26 -18.96 -24.27
CA LEU A 18 15.03 -19.15 -23.49
C LEU A 18 14.95 -20.57 -22.93
N LEU A 19 15.00 -20.70 -21.61
CA LEU A 19 14.79 -21.95 -20.88
C LEU A 19 13.42 -21.93 -20.20
N ARG A 20 12.59 -22.95 -20.46
CA ARG A 20 11.22 -23.07 -19.92
C ARG A 20 11.19 -24.03 -18.74
N GLU A 21 11.77 -23.60 -17.63
CA GLU A 21 11.88 -24.40 -16.41
C GLU A 21 11.69 -23.53 -15.15
N GLU A 22 11.42 -24.19 -14.02
CA GLU A 22 11.39 -23.52 -12.72
C GLU A 22 12.83 -23.26 -12.25
N LEU A 23 13.19 -21.98 -12.08
CA LEU A 23 14.44 -21.63 -11.41
C LEU A 23 14.25 -21.72 -9.89
N ARG A 24 14.84 -22.74 -9.28
CA ARG A 24 14.70 -23.01 -7.84
C ARG A 24 15.70 -22.27 -6.96
N THR A 25 16.84 -21.89 -7.52
CA THR A 25 17.94 -21.25 -6.80
C THR A 25 18.51 -20.10 -7.61
N VAL A 26 18.86 -19.00 -6.94
CA VAL A 26 19.58 -17.89 -7.56
C VAL A 26 21.00 -18.36 -7.91
N PRO A 27 21.46 -18.19 -9.17
CA PRO A 27 22.81 -18.55 -9.55
C PRO A 27 23.87 -17.77 -8.76
N ASP A 28 24.96 -18.44 -8.38
CA ASP A 28 26.08 -17.85 -7.64
C ASP A 28 27.02 -16.99 -8.51
N GLU A 29 26.94 -17.16 -9.84
CA GLU A 29 27.84 -16.52 -10.80
C GLU A 29 27.10 -15.59 -11.76
N GLY A 30 27.73 -14.45 -12.03
CA GLY A 30 27.28 -13.47 -12.99
C GLY A 30 26.17 -12.54 -12.47
N PRO A 31 25.83 -11.51 -13.24
CA PRO A 31 24.72 -10.62 -12.91
C PRO A 31 23.38 -11.33 -13.13
N VAL A 32 22.54 -11.35 -12.08
CA VAL A 32 21.21 -11.98 -12.12
C VAL A 32 20.12 -10.93 -11.90
N ILE A 33 19.11 -10.92 -12.77
CA ILE A 33 17.87 -10.14 -12.59
C ILE A 33 16.76 -11.11 -12.20
N VAL A 34 16.18 -10.91 -11.01
CA VAL A 34 15.04 -11.72 -10.53
C VAL A 34 13.73 -10.98 -10.84
N ALA A 35 12.88 -11.60 -11.67
CA ALA A 35 11.61 -11.03 -12.13
C ALA A 35 10.47 -12.05 -12.09
N SER A 36 10.38 -12.85 -11.02
CA SER A 36 9.41 -13.94 -10.84
C SER A 36 7.97 -13.48 -10.55
N GLY A 37 7.75 -12.18 -10.34
CA GLY A 37 6.44 -11.61 -10.05
C GLY A 37 5.96 -11.87 -8.61
N PRO A 38 4.69 -11.51 -8.30
CA PRO A 38 4.15 -11.59 -6.93
C PRO A 38 3.95 -13.02 -6.43
N LEU A 39 3.92 -14.02 -7.33
CA LEU A 39 3.72 -15.43 -7.02
C LEU A 39 5.02 -16.23 -7.19
N THR A 40 6.08 -15.76 -6.54
CA THR A 40 7.40 -16.43 -6.58
C THR A 40 7.32 -17.81 -5.91
N SER A 41 7.92 -18.85 -6.53
CA SER A 41 7.83 -20.22 -6.00
C SER A 41 8.55 -20.37 -4.66
N GLU A 42 8.07 -21.28 -3.80
CA GLU A 42 8.62 -21.50 -2.45
C GLU A 42 10.13 -21.78 -2.47
N SER A 43 10.61 -22.55 -3.45
CA SER A 43 12.04 -22.83 -3.58
C SER A 43 12.85 -21.56 -3.85
N LEU A 44 12.36 -20.69 -4.74
CA LEU A 44 13.07 -19.47 -5.09
C LEU A 44 13.00 -18.45 -3.94
N VAL A 45 11.87 -18.40 -3.21
CA VAL A 45 11.77 -17.64 -1.95
C VAL A 45 12.81 -18.12 -0.94
N GLY A 46 12.97 -19.44 -0.75
CA GLY A 46 13.96 -20.01 0.16
C GLY A 46 15.41 -19.67 -0.23
N SER A 47 15.70 -19.69 -1.55
CA SER A 47 17.00 -19.28 -2.08
C SER A 47 17.27 -17.80 -1.86
N LEU A 48 16.31 -16.93 -2.13
CA LEU A 48 16.43 -15.47 -1.90
C LEU A 48 16.60 -15.14 -0.41
N THR A 49 15.81 -15.77 0.44
CA THR A 49 15.84 -15.60 1.90
C THR A 49 17.23 -15.96 2.45
N SER A 50 17.81 -17.06 1.95
CA SER A 50 19.17 -17.49 2.31
C SER A 50 20.24 -16.52 1.81
N LEU A 51 20.13 -16.07 0.55
CA LEU A 51 21.08 -15.16 -0.07
C LEU A 51 21.10 -13.78 0.61
N LEU A 52 19.93 -13.29 1.04
CA LEU A 52 19.76 -11.99 1.67
C LEU A 52 19.95 -12.02 3.19
N ALA A 53 20.17 -13.20 3.79
CA ALA A 53 20.21 -13.40 5.24
C ALA A 53 18.99 -12.80 5.96
N MET A 54 17.80 -13.04 5.40
CA MET A 54 16.52 -12.59 5.95
C MET A 54 15.77 -13.77 6.58
N ASP A 55 14.87 -13.52 7.53
CA ASP A 55 14.06 -14.59 8.14
C ASP A 55 12.78 -14.88 7.36
N THR A 56 12.22 -13.88 6.67
CA THR A 56 10.96 -14.00 5.93
C THR A 56 10.92 -13.04 4.73
N LEU A 57 10.18 -13.43 3.70
CA LEU A 57 9.88 -12.61 2.53
C LEU A 57 8.37 -12.73 2.25
N TYR A 58 7.66 -11.60 2.35
CA TYR A 58 6.23 -11.51 2.05
C TYR A 58 6.00 -10.40 1.03
N PHE A 59 5.05 -10.60 0.12
CA PHE A 59 4.64 -9.62 -0.88
C PHE A 59 3.23 -9.16 -0.56
N TYR A 60 3.11 -7.97 0.03
CA TYR A 60 1.83 -7.28 0.22
C TYR A 60 1.97 -5.86 -0.31
N ASP A 61 1.08 -5.48 -1.21
CA ASP A 61 0.92 -4.09 -1.58
C ASP A 61 -0.07 -3.42 -0.63
N ALA A 62 0.32 -2.26 -0.10
CA ALA A 62 -0.56 -1.43 0.69
C ALA A 62 -0.79 -0.11 -0.05
N THR A 63 -1.93 -0.02 -0.71
CA THR A 63 -2.29 1.15 -1.52
C THR A 63 -3.46 1.88 -0.91
N ALA A 64 -3.34 3.22 -0.85
CA ALA A 64 -4.46 4.09 -0.54
C ALA A 64 -5.10 4.57 -1.85
N PRO A 65 -6.41 4.88 -1.86
CA PRO A 65 -7.06 5.49 -3.01
C PRO A 65 -6.37 6.80 -3.42
N ILE A 66 -6.19 6.99 -4.73
CA ILE A 66 -5.67 8.24 -5.30
C ILE A 66 -6.84 8.96 -5.99
N ILE A 67 -7.01 10.24 -5.68
CA ILE A 67 -8.06 11.10 -6.25
C ILE A 67 -7.45 12.22 -7.09
N ALA A 68 -8.18 12.69 -8.09
CA ALA A 68 -7.75 13.82 -8.92
C ALA A 68 -7.69 15.11 -8.10
N ALA A 69 -6.65 15.92 -8.28
CA ALA A 69 -6.45 17.13 -7.48
C ALA A 69 -7.53 18.19 -7.74
N GLU A 70 -8.09 18.19 -8.94
CA GLU A 70 -9.11 19.10 -9.43
C GLU A 70 -10.51 18.74 -8.92
N SER A 71 -10.73 17.51 -8.46
CA SER A 71 -12.01 17.07 -7.89
C SER A 71 -12.15 17.39 -6.39
N ILE A 72 -11.14 18.00 -5.78
CA ILE A 72 -11.14 18.33 -4.35
C ILE A 72 -11.77 19.69 -4.14
N ASP A 73 -12.80 19.75 -3.29
CA ASP A 73 -13.37 21.00 -2.83
C ASP A 73 -12.38 21.75 -1.92
N ARG A 74 -11.79 22.81 -2.48
CA ARG A 74 -10.76 23.64 -1.84
C ARG A 74 -11.32 24.60 -0.78
N ASP A 75 -12.63 24.76 -0.69
CA ASP A 75 -13.27 25.59 0.35
C ASP A 75 -13.37 24.84 1.69
N ILE A 76 -13.22 23.50 1.66
CA ILE A 76 -13.32 22.65 2.85
C ILE A 76 -11.95 22.29 3.42
N VAL A 77 -11.02 21.89 2.55
CA VAL A 77 -9.70 21.38 2.93
C VAL A 77 -8.69 22.51 3.16
N PHE A 78 -7.65 22.25 3.96
CA PHE A 78 -6.58 23.21 4.19
C PHE A 78 -5.21 22.56 4.14
N ARG A 79 -4.20 23.30 3.67
CA ARG A 79 -2.81 22.82 3.67
C ARG A 79 -2.14 23.13 5.00
N ALA A 80 -1.50 22.13 5.61
CA ALA A 80 -0.76 22.27 6.86
C ALA A 80 0.09 21.04 7.16
N ASN A 81 1.22 21.26 7.83
CA ASN A 81 2.03 20.22 8.46
C ASN A 81 1.65 20.07 9.94
N ARG A 82 1.78 18.86 10.52
CA ARG A 82 1.46 18.60 11.95
C ARG A 82 2.44 19.25 12.95
N ARG A 83 3.62 19.67 12.49
CA ARG A 83 4.65 20.32 13.31
C ARG A 83 4.97 21.66 12.67
N ASP A 84 5.28 22.65 13.49
CA ASP A 84 5.61 23.99 13.04
C ASP A 84 6.77 23.94 12.02
N GLY A 85 6.46 24.34 10.79
CA GLY A 85 7.37 24.26 9.64
C GLY A 85 6.66 24.70 8.36
N GLU A 86 6.89 25.97 8.01
CA GLU A 86 6.51 26.68 6.77
C GLU A 86 5.05 27.10 6.57
N ALA A 87 4.88 28.17 5.80
CA ALA A 87 3.66 28.98 5.71
C ALA A 87 2.50 28.32 4.93
N GLU A 88 2.75 27.26 4.15
CA GLU A 88 1.69 26.59 3.38
C GLU A 88 1.52 25.09 3.68
N GLY A 89 2.50 24.36 4.21
CA GLY A 89 2.37 22.93 4.53
C GLY A 89 2.26 21.98 3.32
N ASP A 90 2.80 20.77 3.46
CA ASP A 90 2.92 19.78 2.37
C ASP A 90 1.69 18.90 2.22
N TYR A 91 0.90 18.76 3.28
CA TYR A 91 -0.27 17.90 3.33
C TYR A 91 -1.56 18.70 3.19
N LEU A 92 -2.49 18.15 2.41
CA LEU A 92 -3.86 18.62 2.35
C LEU A 92 -4.69 17.87 3.41
N ASN A 93 -5.29 18.61 4.32
CA ASN A 93 -6.02 18.07 5.46
C ASN A 93 -7.53 18.21 5.21
N CYS A 94 -8.27 17.11 5.39
CA CYS A 94 -9.72 17.05 5.28
C CYS A 94 -10.32 16.98 6.70
N PRO A 95 -10.74 18.11 7.29
CA PRO A 95 -11.24 18.13 8.66
C PRO A 95 -12.60 17.45 8.76
N PHE A 96 -12.81 16.68 9.83
CA PHE A 96 -14.10 16.09 10.19
C PHE A 96 -14.56 16.68 11.52
N THR A 97 -15.86 16.92 11.65
CA THR A 97 -16.52 17.00 12.95
C THR A 97 -16.61 15.62 13.61
N GLU A 98 -16.90 15.56 14.91
CA GLU A 98 -17.10 14.30 15.63
C GLU A 98 -18.23 13.45 14.99
N ASP A 99 -19.33 14.09 14.58
CA ASP A 99 -20.44 13.42 13.92
C ASP A 99 -20.07 12.89 12.54
N GLU A 100 -19.29 13.64 11.74
CA GLU A 100 -18.78 13.19 10.45
C GLU A 100 -17.83 12.01 10.60
N TYR A 101 -16.93 12.07 11.59
CA TYR A 101 -16.03 10.97 11.93
C TYR A 101 -16.80 9.71 12.30
N ASN A 102 -17.81 9.83 13.16
CA ASN A 102 -18.59 8.67 13.57
C ASN A 102 -19.35 8.04 12.39
N ARG A 103 -19.96 8.86 11.52
CA ARG A 103 -20.61 8.37 10.29
C ARG A 103 -19.62 7.71 9.33
N PHE A 104 -18.41 8.23 9.22
CA PHE A 104 -17.38 7.66 8.37
C PHE A 104 -16.90 6.31 8.88
N VAL A 105 -16.66 6.19 10.20
CA VAL A 105 -16.33 4.90 10.83
C VAL A 105 -17.47 3.89 10.63
N ASP A 106 -18.73 4.31 10.79
CA ASP A 106 -19.89 3.45 10.53
C ASP A 106 -19.91 2.95 9.09
N ALA A 107 -19.63 3.84 8.13
CA ALA A 107 -19.59 3.49 6.71
C ALA A 107 -18.45 2.49 6.40
N ILE A 108 -17.27 2.64 7.00
CA ILE A 108 -16.16 1.69 6.86
C ILE A 108 -16.55 0.32 7.41
N LEU A 109 -17.13 0.27 8.62
CA LEU A 109 -17.51 -0.98 9.27
C LEU A 109 -18.63 -1.72 8.53
N ALA A 110 -19.48 -0.98 7.81
CA ALA A 110 -20.56 -1.54 7.00
C ALA A 110 -20.17 -1.84 5.54
N ALA A 111 -18.96 -1.46 5.11
CA ALA A 111 -18.52 -1.64 3.73
C ALA A 111 -18.20 -3.10 3.42
N ASP A 112 -18.45 -3.49 2.16
CA ASP A 112 -18.04 -4.80 1.66
C ASP A 112 -16.51 -4.90 1.62
N ARG A 113 -15.97 -5.97 2.21
CA ARG A 113 -14.54 -6.27 2.16
C ARG A 113 -14.26 -7.23 1.03
N TYR A 114 -13.13 -7.04 0.36
CA TYR A 114 -12.66 -8.03 -0.61
C TYR A 114 -12.32 -9.32 0.13
N PRO A 115 -12.90 -10.47 -0.26
CA PRO A 115 -12.58 -11.74 0.36
C PRO A 115 -11.14 -12.12 0.01
N LEU A 116 -10.33 -12.38 1.03
CA LEU A 116 -8.97 -12.88 0.84
C LEU A 116 -9.00 -14.22 0.10
N HIS A 117 -8.05 -14.42 -0.81
CA HIS A 117 -7.81 -15.72 -1.44
C HIS A 117 -7.18 -16.70 -0.45
N GLU A 118 -7.31 -18.00 -0.68
CA GLU A 118 -6.84 -19.06 0.25
C GLU A 118 -5.34 -18.96 0.62
N PHE A 119 -4.52 -18.37 -0.26
CA PHE A 119 -3.08 -18.18 -0.02
C PHE A 119 -2.76 -16.89 0.75
N GLU A 120 -3.72 -15.98 0.91
CA GLU A 120 -3.56 -14.73 1.65
C GLU A 120 -3.84 -14.98 3.12
N THR A 121 -2.78 -15.19 3.90
CA THR A 121 -2.87 -15.61 5.32
C THR A 121 -3.44 -14.56 6.28
N GLY A 122 -3.91 -13.40 5.79
CA GLY A 122 -4.43 -12.30 6.62
C GLY A 122 -3.40 -11.74 7.62
N LYS A 123 -2.11 -12.04 7.44
CA LYS A 123 -1.02 -11.52 8.27
C LYS A 123 -0.67 -10.12 7.82
N PHE A 124 -1.46 -9.15 8.26
CA PHE A 124 -1.14 -7.75 8.02
C PHE A 124 0.10 -7.35 8.81
N PHE A 125 0.93 -6.52 8.19
CA PHE A 125 2.00 -5.86 8.91
C PHE A 125 1.35 -4.87 9.89
N GLU A 126 1.63 -4.97 11.19
CA GLU A 126 0.96 -4.13 12.20
C GLU A 126 1.15 -2.62 11.96
N SER A 127 2.25 -2.21 11.31
CA SER A 127 2.45 -0.80 10.95
C SER A 127 1.81 -0.41 9.61
N CYS A 128 1.17 -1.35 8.91
CA CYS A 128 0.52 -1.16 7.62
C CYS A 128 -0.75 -2.02 7.53
N MET A 129 -1.73 -1.67 8.36
CA MET A 129 -3.03 -2.37 8.40
C MET A 129 -4.07 -1.69 7.52
N PRO A 130 -5.01 -2.48 6.96
CA PRO A 130 -6.20 -1.94 6.32
C PRO A 130 -7.02 -1.03 7.25
N ILE A 131 -7.65 0.00 6.68
CA ILE A 131 -8.39 1.01 7.45
C ILE A 131 -9.63 0.44 8.15
N ASP A 132 -10.26 -0.56 7.56
CA ASP A 132 -11.37 -1.34 8.08
C ASP A 132 -10.96 -2.24 9.25
N GLU A 133 -9.81 -2.93 9.14
CA GLU A 133 -9.23 -3.66 10.27
C GLU A 133 -8.87 -2.73 11.44
N LEU A 134 -8.37 -1.52 11.15
CA LEU A 134 -8.14 -0.50 12.18
C LEU A 134 -9.46 -0.03 12.82
N ALA A 135 -10.52 0.16 12.03
CA ALA A 135 -11.82 0.57 12.53
C ALA A 135 -12.45 -0.49 13.45
N ASP A 136 -12.31 -1.77 13.11
CA ASP A 136 -12.80 -2.91 13.91
C ASP A 136 -12.16 -2.96 15.30
N ARG A 137 -10.87 -2.63 15.40
CA ARG A 137 -10.13 -2.61 16.66
C ARG A 137 -10.64 -1.55 17.64
N GLY A 138 -11.44 -0.60 17.17
CA GLY A 138 -12.15 0.34 18.01
C GLY A 138 -12.45 1.65 17.31
N ARG A 139 -13.58 2.26 17.69
CA ARG A 139 -14.06 3.50 17.08
C ARG A 139 -13.06 4.66 17.14
N LYS A 140 -12.16 4.70 18.12
CA LYS A 140 -11.14 5.76 18.25
C LYS A 140 -9.79 5.40 17.63
N THR A 141 -9.61 4.19 17.10
CA THR A 141 -8.33 3.72 16.57
C THR A 141 -7.83 4.62 15.44
N LEU A 142 -8.70 4.98 14.49
CA LEU A 142 -8.33 5.89 13.39
C LEU A 142 -7.93 7.29 13.89
N ALA A 143 -8.65 7.84 14.87
CA ALA A 143 -8.34 9.13 15.49
C ALA A 143 -7.02 9.15 16.28
N PHE A 144 -6.52 8.00 16.73
CA PHE A 144 -5.18 7.88 17.34
C PHE A 144 -4.09 7.50 16.34
N GLY A 145 -4.46 7.00 15.16
CA GLY A 145 -3.55 6.59 14.08
C GLY A 145 -3.59 7.53 12.87
N PRO A 146 -4.06 7.06 11.70
CA PRO A 146 -3.94 7.80 10.43
C PRO A 146 -4.72 9.13 10.43
N MET A 147 -5.86 9.20 11.11
CA MET A 147 -6.74 10.39 11.15
C MET A 147 -6.46 11.30 12.35
N ARG A 148 -5.29 11.18 12.99
CA ARG A 148 -4.96 11.97 14.18
C ARG A 148 -4.85 13.48 13.87
N PRO A 149 -5.60 14.36 14.55
CA PRO A 149 -5.61 15.80 14.26
C PRO A 149 -4.58 16.61 15.07
N VAL A 150 -3.71 15.94 15.84
CA VAL A 150 -2.74 16.63 16.71
C VAL A 150 -1.75 17.44 15.87
N GLY A 151 -1.63 18.73 16.21
CA GLY A 151 -0.76 19.68 15.52
C GLY A 151 -1.44 20.45 14.37
N LEU A 152 -2.74 20.23 14.15
CA LEU A 152 -3.51 20.92 13.12
C LEU A 152 -4.56 21.84 13.76
N ILE A 153 -4.77 22.99 13.13
CA ILE A 153 -5.84 23.94 13.45
C ILE A 153 -6.58 24.20 12.14
N ASP A 154 -7.88 23.92 12.11
CA ASP A 154 -8.73 24.24 10.97
C ASP A 154 -8.94 25.76 10.90
N PRO A 155 -8.51 26.43 9.81
CA PRO A 155 -8.67 27.88 9.64
C PRO A 155 -10.12 28.36 9.68
N ARG A 156 -11.08 27.50 9.34
CA ARG A 156 -12.52 27.85 9.29
C ARG A 156 -13.13 27.95 10.68
N THR A 157 -12.68 27.11 11.61
CA THR A 157 -13.23 27.02 12.96
C THR A 157 -12.30 27.60 14.03
N GLY A 158 -11.01 27.77 13.71
CA GLY A 158 -9.97 28.17 14.65
C GLY A 158 -9.71 27.12 15.73
N ARG A 159 -10.16 25.88 15.53
CA ARG A 159 -10.08 24.78 16.49
C ARG A 159 -9.34 23.60 15.89
N ARG A 160 -8.91 22.69 16.76
CA ARG A 160 -8.46 21.38 16.31
C ARG A 160 -9.66 20.66 15.66
N PRO A 161 -9.52 20.16 14.42
CA PRO A 161 -10.56 19.33 13.81
C PRO A 161 -10.71 18.01 14.56
#